data_AF-A0AAN9F5Q5-F1
#
_entry.id   AF-A0AAN9F5Q5-F1
#
_cell.length_a   1.000
_cell.length_b   1.000
_cell.length_c   1.000
_cell.angle_alpha   90.00
_cell.angle_beta   90.00
_cell.angle_gamma   90.00
#
_symmetry.space_group_name_H-M   'P 1'
#
loop_
_entity.id
_entity.type
_entity.pdbx_description
1 polymer ?
#
loop_
_entity_poly.entity_id
_entity_poly.type
_entity_poly.pdbx_seq_one_letter_code
_entity_poly.pdbx_strand_id
1 'polypeptide(L)' 'MGVFTFVLRSFGGQWNVKQYEGDIEASASSTFDLQRLLVKAALAVDSSGGVQSSYSPVSPSSAVFQITDNLAA' A
#
# COMPACT_ATOMS: atom_id res chain seq x y z
N MET A 1 14.07 9.22 -1.31
CA MET A 1 13.32 8.12 -1.95
C MET A 1 13.02 7.07 -0.88
N GLY A 2 11.83 7.17 -0.28
CA GLY A 2 11.31 6.14 0.63
C GLY A 2 10.52 5.10 -0.18
N VAL A 3 10.62 3.82 0.22
CA VAL A 3 9.79 2.74 -0.34
C VAL A 3 8.93 2.18 0.78
N PHE A 4 7.62 2.33 0.65
CA PHE A 4 6.65 1.72 1.53
C PHE A 4 6.18 0.40 0.92
N THR A 5 6.53 -0.71 1.55
CA THR A 5 6.09 -2.04 1.11
C THR A 5 4.95 -2.53 1.99
N PHE A 6 3.84 -2.89 1.35
CA PHE A 6 2.62 -3.36 1.98
C PHE A 6 2.28 -4.77 1.49
N VAL A 7 1.94 -5.64 2.44
CA VAL A 7 1.51 -7.02 2.16
C VAL A 7 0.01 -7.09 2.30
N LEU A 8 -0.69 -7.31 1.19
CA LEU A 8 -2.14 -7.50 1.13
C LEU A 8 -2.47 -8.98 1.21
N ARG A 9 -3.48 -9.29 2.02
CA ARG A 9 -4.05 -10.63 2.15
C ARG A 9 -5.57 -10.54 2.19
N SER A 10 -6.22 -11.28 1.31
CA SER A 10 -7.65 -11.51 1.36
C SER A 10 -7.96 -12.70 2.26
N PHE A 11 -8.84 -12.50 3.23
CA PHE A 11 -9.37 -13.57 4.07
C PHE A 11 -10.84 -13.29 4.37
N GLY A 12 -11.72 -14.29 4.22
CA GLY A 12 -13.14 -14.16 4.54
C GLY A 12 -13.90 -13.10 3.72
N GLY A 13 -13.41 -12.76 2.51
CA GLY A 13 -14.03 -11.74 1.65
C GLY A 13 -13.62 -10.30 1.97
N GLN A 14 -12.66 -10.10 2.87
CA GLN A 14 -12.06 -8.79 3.16
C GLN A 14 -10.56 -8.81 2.88
N TRP A 15 -10.06 -7.72 2.30
CA TRP A 15 -8.65 -7.49 2.10
C TRP A 15 -8.08 -6.76 3.32
N ASN A 16 -7.09 -7.36 3.93
CA ASN A 16 -6.30 -6.77 5.01
C ASN A 16 -4.92 -6.45 4.47
N VAL A 17 -4.35 -5.35 4.94
CA VAL A 17 -2.99 -4.97 4.62
C VAL A 17 -2.21 -4.65 5.87
N LYS A 18 -0.94 -5.00 5.83
CA LYS A 18 0.04 -4.64 6.82
C LYS A 18 1.30 -4.16 6.12
N GLN A 19 1.88 -3.07 6.61
CA GLN A 19 3.19 -2.62 6.16
C GLN A 19 4.26 -3.64 6.59
N TYR A 20 5.16 -4.00 5.68
CA TYR A 20 6.23 -4.97 5.96
C TYR A 20 7.23 -4.42 6.99
N GLU A 21 7.60 -3.14 6.85
CA GLU A 21 8.44 -2.40 7.79
C GLU A 21 7.73 -1.10 8.20
N GLY A 22 6.78 -1.21 9.12
CA GLY A 22 6.10 -0.07 9.73
C GLY A 22 4.83 -0.48 10.48
N ASP A 23 4.06 0.52 10.89
CA ASP A 23 2.86 0.35 11.74
C ASP A 23 1.57 0.76 11.02
N ILE A 24 1.62 0.89 9.69
CA ILE A 24 0.45 1.20 8.88
C ILE A 24 -0.30 -0.09 8.57
N GLU A 25 -1.53 -0.18 9.07
CA GLU A 25 -2.47 -1.25 8.80
C GLU A 25 -3.78 -0.69 8.27
N ALA A 26 -4.40 -1.39 7.33
CA ALA A 26 -5.71 -1.02 6.79
C ALA A 26 -6.47 -2.26 6.33
N SER A 27 -7.79 -2.15 6.27
CA SER A 27 -8.66 -3.21 5.78
C SER A 27 -9.77 -2.63 4.92
N ALA A 28 -10.09 -3.28 3.80
CA ALA A 28 -11.16 -2.89 2.91
C ALA A 28 -11.82 -4.12 2.26
N SER A 29 -13.05 -3.95 1.78
CA SER A 29 -13.74 -4.99 1.01
C SER A 29 -13.17 -5.15 -0.41
N SER A 30 -12.56 -4.10 -0.96
CA SER A 30 -12.00 -4.09 -2.32
C SER A 30 -10.55 -3.65 -2.32
N THR A 31 -9.74 -4.20 -3.23
CA THR A 31 -8.34 -3.83 -3.42
C THR A 31 -8.20 -2.38 -3.88
N PHE A 32 -9.16 -1.83 -4.63
CA PHE A 32 -9.14 -0.44 -5.08
C PHE A 32 -9.26 0.56 -3.93
N ASP A 33 -10.20 0.33 -3.01
CA ASP A 33 -10.35 1.16 -1.80
C ASP A 33 -9.10 1.07 -0.93
N LEU A 34 -8.53 -0.13 -0.83
CA LEU A 34 -7.33 -0.38 -0.07
C LEU A 34 -6.12 0.37 -0.64
N GLN A 35 -5.89 0.30 -1.96
CA GLN A 35 -4.83 1.04 -2.64
C GLN A 35 -4.97 2.55 -2.40
N ARG A 36 -6.20 3.10 -2.48
CA ARG A 36 -6.44 4.52 -2.23
C ARG A 36 -6.16 4.93 -0.79
N LEU A 37 -6.53 4.09 0.18
CA LEU A 37 -6.22 4.31 1.60
C LEU A 37 -4.71 4.30 1.84
N LEU A 38 -3.99 3.34 1.26
CA LEU A 38 -2.54 3.23 1.39
C LEU A 38 -1.79 4.39 0.75
N VAL A 39 -2.19 4.83 -0.45
CA VAL A 39 -1.61 6.00 -1.11
C VAL A 39 -1.81 7.25 -0.26
N LYS A 40 -3.01 7.44 0.31
CA LYS A 40 -3.25 8.56 1.24
C LYS A 40 -2.40 8.46 2.50
N ALA A 41 -2.23 7.27 3.07
CA ALA A 41 -1.40 7.05 4.24
C ALA A 41 0.08 7.37 3.95
N ALA A 42 0.60 6.93 2.81
CA ALA A 42 1.97 7.25 2.39
C ALA A 42 2.16 8.76 2.14
N LEU A 43 1.21 9.42 1.47
CA LEU A 43 1.21 10.88 1.27
C LEU A 43 1.13 11.68 2.58
N ALA A 44 0.47 11.14 3.60
CA ALA A 44 0.40 11.77 4.91
C ALA A 44 1.73 11.66 5.68
N VAL A 45 2.54 10.64 5.38
CA VAL A 45 3.84 10.41 6.00
C VAL A 45 4.94 11.20 5.29
N ASP A 46 4.92 11.25 3.95
CA ASP A 46 5.90 11.96 3.15
C ASP A 46 5.16 12.90 2.17
N SER A 47 5.16 14.20 2.45
CA SER A 47 4.39 15.21 1.71
C SER A 47 5.26 16.00 0.71
N SER A 48 6.41 15.47 0.29
CA SER A 48 7.42 16.22 -0.47
C SER A 48 7.51 15.89 -1.98
N GLY A 49 6.80 14.89 -2.50
CA GLY A 49 6.98 14.46 -3.88
C GLY A 49 5.80 13.73 -4.52
N GLY A 50 5.90 13.48 -5.82
CA GLY A 50 4.96 12.60 -6.53
C GLY A 50 5.18 11.15 -6.11
N VAL A 51 4.13 10.47 -5.68
CA VAL A 51 4.21 9.05 -5.27
C VAL A 51 3.92 8.14 -6.46
N GLN A 52 4.75 7.11 -6.63
CA GLN A 52 4.53 6.04 -7.59
C GLN A 52 4.07 4.80 -6.84
N SER A 53 2.89 4.28 -7.18
CA SER A 53 2.41 3.01 -6.65
C SER A 53 2.62 1.87 -7.64
N SER A 54 3.01 0.71 -7.16
CA SER A 54 3.12 -0.55 -7.89
C SER A 54 2.31 -1.63 -7.19
N TYR A 55 1.42 -2.30 -7.93
CA TYR A 55 0.59 -3.38 -7.41
C TYR A 55 0.94 -4.69 -8.10
N SER A 56 1.40 -5.67 -7.32
CA SER A 56 1.85 -6.97 -7.80
C SER A 56 1.02 -8.08 -7.14
N PRO A 57 0.03 -8.66 -7.84
CA PRO A 57 -0.69 -9.81 -7.33
C PRO A 57 0.22 -11.04 -7.31
N VAL A 58 0.31 -11.72 -6.15
CA VAL A 58 1.10 -12.95 -5.98
C VAL A 58 0.19 -14.18 -6.08
N SER A 59 -1.03 -14.06 -5.56
CA SER A 59 -2.07 -15.08 -5.64
C SER A 59 -3.46 -14.42 -5.70
N PRO A 60 -4.54 -15.16 -5.97
CA PRO A 60 -5.90 -14.62 -5.94
C PRO A 60 -6.31 -14.02 -4.59
N SER A 61 -5.61 -14.38 -3.51
CA SER A 61 -5.87 -13.92 -2.15
C SER A 61 -4.68 -13.17 -1.53
N SER A 62 -3.65 -12.83 -2.29
CA SER A 62 -2.46 -12.14 -1.77
C SER A 62 -1.82 -11.26 -2.82
N ALA A 63 -1.41 -10.06 -2.42
CA ALA A 63 -0.72 -9.13 -3.29
C ALA A 63 0.31 -8.33 -2.50
N VAL A 64 1.30 -7.79 -3.21
CA VAL A 64 2.25 -6.84 -2.66
C VAL A 64 1.94 -5.50 -3.30
N PHE A 65 1.82 -4.46 -2.48
CA PHE A 65 1.68 -3.09 -2.93
C PHE A 65 2.87 -2.29 -2.45
N GLN A 66 3.56 -1.66 -3.38
CA GLN A 66 4.73 -0.85 -3.08
C GLN A 66 4.45 0.58 -3.49
N ILE A 67 4.78 1.52 -2.62
CA ILE A 67 4.69 2.94 -2.91
C ILE A 67 6.09 3.50 -2.79
N THR A 68 6.60 4.04 -3.89
CA THR A 68 7.88 4.72 -3.95
C THR A 68 7.62 6.21 -3.99
N ASP A 69 8.13 6.95 -3.01
CA ASP A 69 8.17 8.40 -3.11
C ASP A 69 9.36 8.79 -3.99
N ASN A 70 9.05 9.49 -5.09
CA ASN A 70 10.06 10.11 -5.94
C ASN A 70 10.32 11.52 -5.40
N LEU A 71 11.18 11.61 -4.38
CA LEU A 71 11.77 12.87 -3.95
C LEU A 71 12.53 13.44 -5.14
N ALA A 72 11.92 14.38 -5.86
CA ALA A 72 12.62 15.21 -6.83
C ALA A 72 13.59 16.08 -6.05
N ALA A 73 14.85 15.63 -5.98
CA ALA A 73 15.98 16.46 -5.55
C ALA A 73 16.19 17.61 -6.53
#